data_AF-A0A087THQ6-F1
#
_entry.id   AF-A0A087THQ6-F1
#
_cell.length_a   1.000
_cell.length_b   1.000
_cell.length_c   1.000
_cell.angle_alpha   90.00
_cell.angle_beta   90.00
_cell.angle_gamma   90.00
#
_symmetry.space_group_name_H-M   'P 1'
#
loop_
_entity.id
_entity.type
_entity.pdbx_description
1 polymer ?
#
loop_
_entity_poly.entity_id
_entity_poly.type
_entity_poly.pdbx_seq_one_letter_code
_entity_poly.pdbx_strand_id
1 'polypeptide(L)'
;MLFYVTLSLVAVVLSAANDSDETCPLYGTMACADLLAGKDILRFDNKPLEENEANLEKQCKDTLPYVKCVVDFGSRCPNYMDNIYYQTFKDQYSTCRLICDKDNGFRRSFLESARCLNKQNERRGDKCGNIPRFPGSFKDFTQEFCLTVKDYIKCSIEDIEEKCGSEALMVAK
;
A
#
# COMPACT_ATOMS: atom_id res chain seq x y z
N MET A 1 27.21 -27.99 33.10
CA MET A 1 27.67 -26.59 33.02
C MET A 1 26.97 -25.98 31.82
N LEU A 2 25.82 -25.35 32.05
CA LEU A 2 25.71 -23.93 32.40
C LEU A 2 26.05 -23.07 31.18
N PHE A 3 25.02 -22.63 30.46
CA PHE A 3 24.41 -21.29 30.63
C PHE A 3 25.40 -20.23 30.13
N TYR A 4 25.16 -19.58 28.97
CA TYR A 4 25.55 -18.18 28.68
C TYR A 4 25.25 -17.70 27.23
N VAL A 5 24.18 -18.17 26.57
CA VAL A 5 23.74 -17.54 25.29
C VAL A 5 22.21 -17.29 25.23
N THR A 6 21.54 -17.30 26.39
CA THR A 6 20.08 -17.06 26.48
C THR A 6 19.68 -15.74 27.12
N LEU A 7 20.57 -14.75 27.27
CA LEU A 7 20.22 -13.50 27.97
C LEU A 7 20.42 -12.18 27.21
N SER A 8 20.95 -12.19 25.98
CA SER A 8 21.04 -10.94 25.19
C SER A 8 19.87 -10.73 24.23
N LEU A 9 19.12 -11.79 23.89
CA LEU A 9 17.93 -11.68 23.03
C LEU A 9 16.65 -11.34 23.80
N VAL A 10 16.61 -11.58 25.11
CA VAL A 10 15.45 -11.25 25.93
C VAL A 10 15.49 -9.80 26.40
N ALA A 11 16.68 -9.19 26.54
CA ALA A 11 16.79 -7.77 26.89
C ALA A 11 16.36 -6.84 25.75
N VAL A 12 16.65 -7.15 24.48
CA VAL A 12 16.15 -6.35 23.34
C VAL A 12 14.64 -6.49 23.20
N VAL A 13 14.07 -7.66 23.52
CA VAL A 13 12.62 -7.90 23.47
C VAL A 13 11.89 -7.29 24.69
N LEU A 14 12.55 -7.12 25.84
CA LEU A 14 11.97 -6.50 27.04
C LEU A 14 12.21 -4.98 27.14
N SER A 15 13.22 -4.43 26.47
CA SER A 15 13.36 -2.97 26.31
C SER A 15 12.37 -2.40 25.28
N ALA A 16 11.85 -3.23 24.37
CA ALA A 16 10.74 -2.88 23.49
C ALA A 16 9.37 -2.91 24.20
N ALA A 17 9.30 -3.42 25.43
CA ALA A 17 8.06 -3.58 26.18
C ALA A 17 7.74 -2.39 27.11
N ASN A 18 8.49 -1.28 27.07
CA ASN A 18 8.28 -0.21 28.05
C ASN A 18 8.36 1.23 27.55
N ASP A 19 8.09 1.52 26.28
CA ASP A 19 7.57 2.85 25.87
C ASP A 19 6.96 2.80 24.46
N SER A 20 5.63 2.62 24.40
CA SER A 20 4.69 3.18 23.41
C SER A 20 4.97 3.09 21.89
N ASP A 21 5.36 1.95 21.32
CA ASP A 21 5.66 1.85 19.87
C ASP A 21 4.46 1.47 18.97
N GLU A 22 3.27 1.15 19.50
CA GLU A 22 2.05 0.95 18.69
C GLU A 22 1.38 2.26 18.25
N THR A 23 1.91 3.41 18.68
CA THR A 23 1.25 4.72 18.59
C THR A 23 1.60 5.51 17.31
N CYS A 24 2.47 4.98 16.46
CA CYS A 24 2.85 5.60 15.18
C CYS A 24 2.26 4.86 13.96
N PRO A 25 2.36 5.44 12.76
CA PRO A 25 1.32 5.62 11.74
C PRO A 25 -0.16 5.80 12.12
N LEU A 26 -0.74 5.06 13.08
CA LEU A 26 -2.18 5.14 13.38
C LEU A 26 -2.60 6.52 13.94
N TYR A 27 -1.71 7.19 14.69
CA TYR A 27 -1.94 8.57 15.14
C TYR A 27 -1.53 9.60 14.07
N GLY A 28 -0.61 9.26 13.17
CA GLY A 28 -0.26 10.09 12.01
C GLY A 28 -1.43 10.20 11.03
N THR A 29 -2.17 9.11 10.81
CA THR A 29 -3.41 9.13 10.02
C THR A 29 -4.50 9.94 10.73
N MET A 30 -4.63 9.86 12.06
CA MET A 30 -5.57 10.69 12.83
C MET A 30 -5.21 12.18 12.79
N ALA A 31 -3.95 12.56 12.95
CA ALA A 31 -3.51 13.96 12.86
C ALA A 31 -3.64 14.55 11.44
N CYS A 32 -3.41 13.73 10.40
CA CYS A 32 -3.61 14.15 9.02
C CYS A 32 -5.08 14.00 8.55
N ALA A 33 -5.95 13.28 9.27
CA ALA A 33 -7.36 13.07 8.90
C ALA A 33 -8.18 14.36 8.92
N ASP A 34 -7.82 15.33 9.77
CA ASP A 34 -8.44 16.65 9.81
C ASP A 34 -8.29 17.41 8.48
N LEU A 35 -7.21 17.16 7.72
CA LEU A 35 -7.00 17.75 6.39
C LEU A 35 -7.93 17.18 5.32
N LEU A 36 -8.57 16.04 5.60
CA LEU A 36 -9.32 15.23 4.64
C LEU A 36 -10.80 15.06 4.96
N ALA A 37 -11.29 15.59 6.08
CA ALA A 37 -12.71 15.51 6.43
C ALA A 37 -13.58 16.05 5.26
N GLY A 38 -14.30 15.13 4.58
CA GLY A 38 -15.18 15.45 3.46
C GLY A 38 -14.54 15.53 2.06
N LYS A 39 -13.28 15.12 1.88
CA LYS A 39 -12.57 15.21 0.60
C LYS A 39 -12.51 13.91 -0.19
N ASP A 40 -12.42 14.03 -1.51
CA ASP A 40 -12.22 12.91 -2.43
C ASP A 40 -10.72 12.74 -2.69
N ILE A 41 -10.15 11.64 -2.19
CA ILE A 41 -8.72 11.33 -2.31
C ILE A 41 -8.53 10.19 -3.31
N LEU A 42 -7.39 10.20 -4.00
CA LEU A 42 -6.94 9.09 -4.84
C LEU A 42 -6.72 7.88 -3.94
N ARG A 43 -7.39 6.79 -4.29
CA ARG A 43 -7.49 5.57 -3.51
C ARG A 43 -7.08 4.38 -4.36
N PHE A 44 -6.27 3.52 -3.77
CA PHE A 44 -5.84 2.27 -4.38
C PHE A 44 -6.46 1.04 -3.69
N ASP A 45 -7.32 1.27 -2.69
CA ASP A 45 -8.01 0.27 -1.89
C ASP A 45 -9.34 -0.15 -2.53
N ASN A 46 -9.32 -1.21 -3.36
CA ASN A 46 -10.50 -1.89 -3.93
C ASN A 46 -11.54 -0.99 -4.61
N LYS A 47 -11.19 0.26 -4.92
CA LYS A 47 -12.02 1.18 -5.69
C LYS A 47 -11.55 1.21 -7.14
N PRO A 48 -12.45 1.50 -8.08
CA PRO A 48 -12.05 1.82 -9.44
C PRO A 48 -11.03 2.97 -9.43
N LEU A 49 -9.99 2.83 -10.23
CA LEU A 49 -9.05 3.88 -10.58
C LEU A 49 -9.80 5.02 -11.27
N GLU A 50 -9.36 6.26 -11.04
CA GLU A 50 -9.94 7.43 -11.68
C GLU A 50 -9.60 7.45 -13.19
N GLU A 51 -10.62 7.45 -14.03
CA GLU A 51 -10.49 7.44 -15.50
C GLU A 51 -10.53 8.85 -16.09
N ASN A 52 -11.07 9.83 -15.35
CA ASN A 52 -11.23 11.20 -15.80
C ASN A 52 -10.09 12.09 -15.28
N GLU A 53 -9.39 12.75 -16.21
CA GLU A 53 -8.26 13.60 -15.86
C GLU A 53 -8.62 14.78 -14.94
N ALA A 54 -9.79 15.41 -15.12
CA ALA A 54 -10.20 16.54 -14.29
C ALA A 54 -10.51 16.12 -12.84
N ASN A 55 -11.13 14.94 -12.67
CA ASN A 55 -11.33 14.36 -11.34
C ASN A 55 -10.01 13.93 -10.71
N LEU A 56 -9.10 13.34 -11.49
CA LEU A 56 -7.77 12.97 -11.03
C LEU A 56 -7.01 14.19 -10.52
N GLU A 57 -7.10 15.33 -11.21
CA GLU A 57 -6.50 16.59 -10.75
C GLU A 57 -7.06 17.07 -9.42
N LYS A 58 -8.39 16.94 -9.23
CA LYS A 58 -9.03 17.30 -7.97
C LYS A 58 -8.55 16.39 -6.84
N GLN A 59 -8.53 15.08 -7.07
CA GLN A 59 -8.05 14.10 -6.09
C GLN A 59 -6.57 14.32 -5.75
N CYS A 60 -5.74 14.62 -6.75
CA CYS A 60 -4.31 14.90 -6.56
C CYS A 60 -4.03 16.09 -5.64
N LYS A 61 -4.84 17.16 -5.72
CA LYS A 61 -4.70 18.35 -4.87
C LYS A 61 -4.87 18.02 -3.39
N ASP A 62 -5.70 17.04 -3.07
CA ASP A 62 -6.00 16.66 -1.70
C ASP A 62 -5.15 15.47 -1.21
N THR A 63 -4.84 14.53 -2.11
CA THR A 63 -4.11 13.31 -1.76
C THR A 63 -2.63 13.57 -1.50
N LEU A 64 -1.95 14.31 -2.39
CA LEU A 64 -0.52 14.53 -2.26
C LEU A 64 -0.14 15.20 -0.92
N PRO A 65 -0.80 16.28 -0.48
CA PRO A 65 -0.52 16.87 0.82
C PRO A 65 -0.77 15.91 1.98
N TYR A 66 -1.83 15.10 1.91
CA TYR A 66 -2.14 14.13 2.95
C TYR A 66 -1.08 13.03 3.06
N VAL A 67 -0.78 12.32 1.97
CA VAL A 67 0.18 11.21 2.04
C VAL A 67 1.57 11.75 2.40
N LYS A 68 1.93 12.96 1.92
CA LYS A 68 3.15 13.66 2.37
C LYS A 68 3.13 13.94 3.88
N CYS A 69 2.03 14.41 4.44
CA CYS A 69 1.86 14.64 5.89
C CYS A 69 2.12 13.36 6.68
N VAL A 70 1.52 12.25 6.26
CA VAL A 70 1.67 10.95 6.93
C VAL A 70 3.12 10.45 6.87
N VAL A 71 3.78 10.56 5.71
CA VAL A 71 5.19 10.14 5.55
C VAL A 71 6.13 11.06 6.34
N ASP A 72 5.98 12.37 6.24
CA ASP A 72 6.83 13.33 6.97
C ASP A 72 6.70 13.14 8.49
N PHE A 73 5.49 12.88 8.99
CA PHE A 73 5.26 12.59 10.39
C PHE A 73 5.84 11.22 10.78
N GLY A 74 5.55 10.18 10.01
CA GLY A 74 5.99 8.81 10.27
C GLY A 74 7.51 8.68 10.33
N SER A 75 8.25 9.47 9.54
CA SER A 75 9.71 9.49 9.56
C SER A 75 10.34 9.98 10.87
N ARG A 76 9.53 10.58 11.76
CA ARG A 76 9.95 11.06 13.09
C ARG A 76 9.70 10.04 14.19
N CYS A 77 9.01 8.95 13.88
CA CYS A 77 8.74 7.88 14.82
C CYS A 77 9.99 7.01 15.05
N PRO A 78 10.17 6.45 16.26
CA PRO A 78 11.14 5.37 16.47
C PRO A 78 10.89 4.21 15.50
N ASN A 79 11.96 3.54 15.08
CA ASN A 79 11.90 2.32 14.25
C ASN A 79 11.07 2.46 12.95
N TYR A 80 10.89 3.68 12.43
CA TYR A 80 10.01 3.94 11.27
C TYR A 80 10.41 3.16 10.01
N MET A 81 11.70 2.84 9.87
CA MET A 81 12.21 2.04 8.75
C MET A 81 11.70 0.59 8.78
N ASP A 82 11.45 0.04 9.96
CA ASP A 82 10.92 -1.31 10.15
C ASP A 82 9.38 -1.33 10.23
N ASN A 83 8.74 -0.15 10.26
CA ASN A 83 7.29 -0.01 10.33
C ASN A 83 6.64 -0.21 8.95
N ILE A 84 5.89 -1.30 8.80
CA ILE A 84 5.24 -1.66 7.52
C ILE A 84 4.25 -0.61 7.01
N TYR A 85 3.50 0.05 7.91
CA TYR A 85 2.55 1.10 7.50
C TYR A 85 3.28 2.33 6.97
N TYR A 86 4.39 2.71 7.58
CA TYR A 86 5.23 3.78 7.06
C TYR A 86 5.75 3.46 5.66
N GLN A 87 6.27 2.25 5.43
CA GLN A 87 6.74 1.83 4.11
C GLN A 87 5.59 1.87 3.08
N THR A 88 4.40 1.37 3.44
CA THR A 88 3.21 1.45 2.57
C THR A 88 2.87 2.90 2.20
N PHE A 89 2.82 3.83 3.16
CA PHE A 89 2.52 5.24 2.86
C PHE A 89 3.63 5.91 2.05
N LYS A 90 4.90 5.54 2.26
CA LYS A 90 6.04 6.03 1.49
C LYS A 90 5.97 5.58 0.03
N ASP A 91 5.61 4.31 -0.20
CA ASP A 91 5.43 3.77 -1.55
C ASP A 91 4.22 4.43 -2.23
N GLN A 92 3.09 4.53 -1.51
CA GLN A 92 1.91 5.27 -1.99
C GLN A 92 2.23 6.72 -2.35
N TYR A 93 3.02 7.43 -1.53
CA TYR A 93 3.42 8.81 -1.83
C TYR A 93 4.23 8.88 -3.12
N SER A 94 5.17 7.97 -3.29
CA SER A 94 6.02 7.91 -4.48
C SER A 94 5.17 7.67 -5.74
N THR A 95 4.22 6.74 -5.69
CA THR A 95 3.28 6.47 -6.79
C THR A 95 2.34 7.65 -7.04
N CYS A 96 1.76 8.24 -5.99
CA CYS A 96 0.89 9.43 -6.13
C CYS A 96 1.64 10.59 -6.79
N ARG A 97 2.92 10.81 -6.46
CA ARG A 97 3.73 11.86 -7.10
C ARG A 97 3.86 11.65 -8.59
N LEU A 98 4.06 10.40 -9.04
CA LEU A 98 4.16 10.09 -10.47
C LEU A 98 2.83 10.29 -11.20
N ILE A 99 1.71 9.87 -10.59
CA ILE A 99 0.36 10.01 -11.18
C ILE A 99 -0.06 11.49 -11.24
N CYS A 100 0.24 12.25 -10.20
CA CYS A 100 -0.21 13.63 -10.08
C CYS A 100 0.69 14.64 -10.81
N ASP A 101 1.88 14.24 -11.25
CA ASP A 101 2.76 15.05 -12.09
C ASP A 101 2.31 14.98 -13.56
N LYS A 102 1.92 16.15 -14.11
CA LYS A 102 1.40 16.28 -15.48
C LYS A 102 2.42 15.97 -16.55
N ASP A 103 3.70 16.19 -16.26
CA ASP A 103 4.79 15.99 -17.21
C ASP A 103 5.37 14.57 -17.13
N ASN A 104 4.88 13.76 -16.18
CA ASN A 104 5.35 12.41 -15.98
C ASN A 104 4.71 11.42 -16.95
N GLY A 105 5.53 10.62 -17.63
CA GLY A 105 5.05 9.57 -18.53
C GLY A 105 4.13 8.55 -17.85
N PHE A 106 4.34 8.28 -16.55
CA PHE A 106 3.53 7.34 -15.77
C PHE A 106 2.07 7.77 -15.66
N ARG A 107 1.79 9.07 -15.55
CA ARG A 107 0.41 9.61 -15.50
C ARG A 107 -0.38 9.23 -16.75
N ARG A 108 0.26 9.28 -17.92
CA ARG A 108 -0.38 8.90 -19.18
C ARG A 108 -0.73 7.41 -19.16
N SER A 109 0.24 6.55 -18.81
CA SER A 109 0.02 5.11 -18.69
C SER A 109 -1.08 4.77 -17.68
N PHE A 110 -1.16 5.51 -16.56
CA PHE A 110 -2.23 5.39 -15.57
C PHE A 110 -3.61 5.64 -16.19
N LEU A 111 -3.82 6.79 -16.83
CA LEU A 111 -5.11 7.16 -17.42
C LEU A 111 -5.50 6.22 -18.58
N GLU A 112 -4.54 5.84 -19.42
CA GLU A 112 -4.76 4.90 -20.54
C GLU A 112 -5.14 3.50 -20.05
N SER A 113 -4.56 3.05 -18.94
CA SER A 113 -4.78 1.71 -18.39
C SER A 113 -5.98 1.63 -17.44
N ALA A 114 -6.39 2.75 -16.83
CA ALA A 114 -7.38 2.80 -15.76
C ALA A 114 -8.68 2.06 -16.13
N ARG A 115 -9.24 2.34 -17.31
CA ARG A 115 -10.48 1.72 -17.79
C ARG A 115 -10.38 0.20 -17.94
N CYS A 116 -9.26 -0.29 -18.48
CA CYS A 116 -9.07 -1.73 -18.63
C CYS A 116 -8.90 -2.39 -17.25
N LEU A 117 -8.07 -1.81 -16.40
CA LEU A 117 -7.79 -2.31 -15.05
C LEU A 117 -9.05 -2.33 -14.18
N ASN A 118 -9.90 -1.32 -14.26
CA ASN A 118 -11.20 -1.28 -13.57
C ASN A 118 -12.09 -2.44 -13.99
N LYS A 119 -12.22 -2.66 -15.31
CA LYS A 119 -13.01 -3.78 -15.85
C LYS A 119 -12.44 -5.15 -15.45
N GLN A 120 -11.11 -5.29 -15.37
CA GLN A 120 -10.51 -6.53 -14.89
C GLN A 120 -10.68 -6.71 -13.40
N ASN A 121 -10.64 -5.65 -12.60
CA ASN A 121 -10.83 -5.73 -11.15
C ASN A 121 -12.23 -6.28 -10.79
N GLU A 122 -13.27 -5.91 -11.54
CA GLU A 122 -14.62 -6.46 -11.40
C GLU A 122 -14.71 -7.96 -11.71
N ARG A 123 -13.81 -8.49 -12.55
CA ARG A 123 -13.84 -9.86 -13.08
C ARG A 123 -12.74 -10.77 -12.54
N ARG A 124 -11.79 -10.23 -11.78
CA ARG A 124 -10.57 -10.93 -11.35
C ARG A 124 -10.87 -12.15 -10.48
N GLY A 125 -11.94 -12.07 -9.68
CA GLY A 125 -12.44 -13.16 -8.84
C GLY A 125 -12.79 -14.43 -9.63
N ASP A 126 -13.16 -14.29 -10.91
CA ASP A 126 -13.65 -15.40 -11.74
C ASP A 126 -12.51 -16.25 -12.32
N LYS A 127 -11.32 -15.68 -12.54
CA LYS A 127 -10.17 -16.37 -13.16
C LYS A 127 -9.09 -16.76 -12.16
N CYS A 128 -8.70 -15.83 -11.28
CA CYS A 128 -7.59 -16.03 -10.34
C CYS A 128 -8.05 -16.39 -8.92
N GLY A 129 -9.37 -16.51 -8.72
CA GLY A 129 -9.96 -16.66 -7.40
C GLY A 129 -9.93 -15.33 -6.61
N ASN A 130 -10.33 -15.40 -5.35
CA ASN A 130 -10.33 -14.24 -4.46
C ASN A 130 -8.95 -14.03 -3.84
N ILE A 131 -8.60 -12.77 -3.56
CA ILE A 131 -7.46 -12.43 -2.71
C ILE A 131 -7.60 -13.21 -1.39
N PRO A 132 -6.60 -14.00 -0.98
CA PRO A 132 -6.60 -14.65 0.32
C PRO A 132 -6.81 -13.59 1.40
N ARG A 133 -7.79 -13.79 2.28
CA ARG A 133 -8.03 -12.86 3.38
C ARG A 133 -6.76 -12.79 4.22
N PHE A 134 -6.27 -11.58 4.44
CA PHE A 134 -5.11 -11.37 5.28
C PHE A 134 -5.37 -11.98 6.67
N PRO A 135 -4.43 -12.79 7.19
CA PRO A 135 -4.64 -13.44 8.46
C PRO A 135 -4.72 -12.42 9.60
N GLY A 136 -5.58 -12.69 10.58
CA GLY A 136 -5.74 -11.80 11.75
C GLY A 136 -4.58 -11.87 12.75
N SER A 137 -3.65 -12.80 12.57
CA SER A 137 -2.46 -12.94 13.43
C SER A 137 -1.22 -13.33 12.63
N PHE A 138 -0.04 -12.94 13.12
CA PHE A 138 1.25 -13.32 12.53
C PHE A 138 1.48 -14.84 12.46
N LYS A 139 0.85 -15.63 13.35
CA LYS A 139 0.99 -17.09 13.37
C LYS A 139 0.31 -17.76 12.18
N ASP A 140 -0.65 -17.09 11.58
CA ASP A 140 -1.44 -17.57 10.45
C ASP A 140 -0.81 -17.20 9.09
N PHE A 141 0.32 -16.47 9.10
CA PHE A 141 1.19 -16.30 7.93
C PHE A 141 2.03 -17.57 7.71
N THR A 142 1.35 -18.63 7.27
CA THR A 142 1.99 -19.91 6.96
C THR A 142 2.68 -19.86 5.60
N GLN A 143 3.58 -20.82 5.35
CA GLN A 143 4.17 -21.01 4.03
C GLN A 143 3.08 -21.23 2.96
N GLU A 144 2.01 -21.94 3.29
CA GLU A 144 0.88 -22.19 2.39
C GLU A 144 0.12 -20.90 2.05
N PHE A 145 -0.09 -20.02 3.03
CA PHE A 145 -0.67 -18.68 2.79
C PHE A 145 0.21 -17.89 1.81
N CYS A 146 1.52 -17.85 2.03
CA CYS A 146 2.45 -17.15 1.14
C CYS A 146 2.45 -17.73 -0.28
N LEU A 147 2.36 -19.06 -0.43
CA LEU A 147 2.24 -19.70 -1.74
C LEU A 147 0.94 -19.33 -2.44
N THR A 148 -0.18 -19.34 -1.72
CA THR A 148 -1.49 -18.96 -2.27
C THR A 148 -1.50 -17.50 -2.74
N VAL A 149 -0.94 -16.58 -1.94
CA VAL A 149 -0.81 -15.16 -2.32
C VAL A 149 0.09 -15.01 -3.54
N LYS A 150 1.22 -15.74 -3.59
CA LYS A 150 2.13 -15.72 -4.74
C LYS A 150 1.44 -16.18 -6.02
N ASP A 151 0.69 -17.28 -5.97
CA ASP A 151 -0.02 -17.82 -7.13
C ASP A 151 -1.15 -16.89 -7.59
N TYR A 152 -1.87 -16.28 -6.64
CA TYR A 152 -2.86 -15.24 -6.93
C TYR A 152 -2.23 -14.04 -7.65
N ILE A 153 -1.11 -13.52 -7.13
CA ILE A 153 -0.40 -12.37 -7.73
C ILE A 153 0.08 -12.72 -9.12
N LYS A 154 0.69 -13.91 -9.29
CA LYS A 154 1.17 -14.38 -10.59
C LYS A 154 0.04 -14.47 -11.61
N CYS A 155 -1.08 -15.11 -11.27
CA CYS A 155 -2.25 -15.18 -12.13
C CYS A 155 -2.78 -13.78 -12.48
N SER A 156 -2.84 -12.88 -11.48
CA SER A 156 -3.32 -11.51 -11.69
C SER A 156 -2.44 -10.72 -12.66
N ILE A 157 -1.11 -10.89 -12.56
CA ILE A 157 -0.16 -10.27 -13.49
C ILE A 157 -0.36 -10.82 -14.90
N GLU A 158 -0.41 -12.14 -15.05
CA GLU A 158 -0.60 -12.78 -16.35
C GLU A 158 -1.93 -12.37 -17.00
N ASP A 159 -3.02 -12.28 -16.23
CA ASP A 159 -4.32 -11.84 -16.74
C ASP A 159 -4.35 -10.36 -17.12
N ILE A 160 -3.73 -9.48 -16.32
CA ILE A 160 -3.63 -8.06 -16.67
C ILE A 160 -2.78 -7.87 -17.93
N GLU A 161 -1.66 -8.58 -18.04
CA GLU A 161 -0.81 -8.51 -19.23
C GLU A 161 -1.57 -9.00 -20.48
N GLU A 162 -2.29 -10.11 -20.39
CA GLU A 162 -3.08 -10.68 -21.47
C GLU A 162 -4.22 -9.74 -21.91
N LYS A 163 -4.90 -9.07 -20.96
CA LYS A 163 -6.12 -8.31 -21.24
C LYS A 163 -5.91 -6.80 -21.41
N CYS A 164 -4.92 -6.24 -20.75
CA CYS A 164 -4.64 -4.81 -20.70
C CYS A 164 -3.25 -4.43 -21.25
N GLY A 165 -2.41 -5.42 -21.57
CA GLY A 165 -1.06 -5.21 -22.10
C GLY A 165 0.00 -4.99 -21.02
N SER A 166 1.26 -5.19 -21.37
CA SER A 166 2.40 -5.11 -20.44
C SER A 166 2.60 -3.70 -19.84
N GLU A 167 2.17 -2.65 -20.55
CA GLU A 167 2.22 -1.27 -20.05
C GLU A 167 1.33 -1.07 -18.80
N ALA A 168 0.18 -1.76 -18.75
CA ALA A 168 -0.75 -1.69 -17.62
C ALA A 168 -0.18 -2.35 -16.35
N LEU A 169 0.81 -3.23 -16.48
CA LEU A 169 1.51 -3.81 -15.33
C LEU A 169 2.30 -2.76 -14.55
N MET A 170 2.72 -1.66 -15.18
CA MET A 170 3.38 -0.58 -14.46
C MET A 170 2.43 0.10 -13.47
N VAL A 171 1.14 0.13 -13.79
CA VAL A 171 0.08 0.75 -13.00
C VAL A 171 -0.50 -0.20 -11.95
N ALA A 172 -0.49 -1.51 -12.24
CA ALA A 172 -1.08 -2.54 -11.38
C ALA A 172 -0.13 -3.12 -10.31
N LYS A 173 1.14 -2.72 -10.30
CA LYS A 173 2.16 -3.10 -9.32
C LYS A 173 2.12 -2.19 -8.09
#